data_AF-A0A1Y1IET0-F1
#
_entry.id   AF-A0A1Y1IET0-F1
#
_cell.length_a   1.000
_cell.length_b   1.000
_cell.length_c   1.000
_cell.angle_alpha   90.00
_cell.angle_beta   90.00
_cell.angle_gamma   90.00
#
_symmetry.space_group_name_H-M   'P 1'
#
loop_
_entity.id
_entity.type
_entity.pdbx_description
1 polymer ?
#
loop_
_entity_poly.entity_id
_entity_poly.type
_entity_poly.pdbx_seq_one_letter_code
_entity_poly.pdbx_strand_id
1 'polypeptide(L)'
;MIFGLFDKNVNVMLELKVDGLVRSPMSRPGSLGPGQTADNLQATAETYLTEYRVNDLLTWLLRELLVHQPAEPIQFMVDLMTFPGDPSRATQDGRGLSEYRKSKLLALFHQMDKDDSGSVEFKEIYAHSSKYGGMALTPEELKAVFQDFDTSGDSKVTVDEFLTFFSRTLVQCSNEEFDEMMKEMLD
;
A
#
# COMPACT_ATOMS: atom_id res chain seq x y z
N MET A 1 5.18 17.69 -12.92
CA MET A 1 6.08 18.32 -11.91
C MET A 1 5.64 18.07 -10.46
N ILE A 2 4.53 17.38 -10.17
CA ILE A 2 4.07 17.13 -8.77
C ILE A 2 4.82 15.97 -8.10
N PHE A 3 5.25 14.96 -8.87
CA PHE A 3 5.96 13.79 -8.32
C PHE A 3 7.46 13.98 -8.08
N GLY A 4 8.03 15.14 -8.46
CA GLY A 4 9.47 15.42 -8.33
C GLY A 4 9.96 15.68 -6.90
N LEU A 5 9.08 15.58 -5.89
CA LEU A 5 9.37 15.83 -4.47
C LEU A 5 9.45 14.56 -3.62
N PHE A 6 9.13 13.38 -4.17
CA PHE A 6 9.10 12.11 -3.42
C PHE A 6 10.46 11.42 -3.27
N ASP A 7 11.54 12.06 -3.74
CA ASP A 7 12.86 11.45 -3.80
C ASP A 7 13.82 12.04 -2.76
N LYS A 8 13.54 11.83 -1.46
CA LYS A 8 14.55 11.96 -0.39
C LYS A 8 14.26 11.02 0.78
N ASN A 9 15.00 9.90 0.79
CA ASN A 9 15.53 9.22 1.97
C ASN A 9 14.61 9.14 3.20
N VAL A 10 13.94 8.00 3.38
CA VAL A 10 13.53 7.55 4.72
C VAL A 10 13.83 6.06 4.85
N ASN A 11 15.03 5.78 5.35
CA ASN A 11 15.41 4.48 5.87
C ASN A 11 14.73 4.32 7.24
N VAL A 12 13.57 3.65 7.32
CA VAL A 12 12.94 3.32 8.60
C VAL A 12 12.40 1.89 8.59
N MET A 13 13.20 1.07 9.25
CA MET A 13 12.94 -0.19 9.94
C MET A 13 11.45 -0.46 10.26
N LEU A 14 10.92 -1.53 9.67
CA LEU A 14 9.61 -2.12 10.01
C LEU A 14 9.62 -2.61 11.45
N GLU A 15 9.00 -1.87 12.38
CA GLU A 15 8.53 -2.44 13.64
C GLU A 15 7.16 -3.09 13.41
N LEU A 16 7.19 -4.39 13.11
CA LEU A 16 6.02 -5.26 13.14
C LEU A 16 5.44 -5.28 14.57
N LYS A 17 4.29 -4.64 14.75
CA LYS A 17 3.49 -4.72 15.99
C LYS A 17 2.78 -6.07 16.04
N VAL A 18 3.50 -7.11 16.45
CA VAL A 18 2.91 -8.41 16.77
C VAL A 18 2.36 -8.34 18.19
N ASP A 19 1.12 -7.87 18.34
CA ASP A 19 0.42 -7.90 19.63
C ASP A 19 0.23 -9.36 20.07
N GLY A 20 1.16 -9.81 20.92
CA GLY A 20 1.32 -11.19 21.39
C GLY A 20 2.78 -11.60 21.67
N LEU A 21 3.77 -10.84 21.19
CA LEU A 21 5.21 -11.14 21.33
C LEU A 21 5.97 -10.00 22.04
N VAL A 22 5.48 -9.53 23.18
CA VAL A 22 6.33 -8.71 24.07
C VAL A 22 7.35 -9.65 24.72
N ARG A 23 8.56 -9.73 24.17
CA ARG A 23 9.71 -10.31 24.87
C ARG A 23 10.91 -9.37 24.81
N SER A 24 11.64 -9.39 25.93
CA SER A 24 12.78 -8.54 26.24
C SER A 24 13.82 -8.47 25.13
N PRO A 25 14.53 -7.33 24.97
CA PRO A 25 15.64 -7.26 24.03
C PRO A 25 16.75 -8.20 24.51
N MET A 26 17.09 -9.22 23.72
CA MET A 26 18.22 -10.11 24.00
C MET A 26 19.20 -10.19 22.83
N SER A 27 20.43 -10.45 23.25
CA SER A 27 21.70 -10.26 22.55
C SER A 27 21.68 -10.65 21.08
N ARG A 28 22.24 -9.75 20.25
CA ARG A 28 22.50 -10.02 18.83
C ARG A 28 23.16 -11.40 18.68
N PRO A 29 22.70 -12.25 17.75
CA PRO A 29 23.48 -13.42 17.37
C PRO A 29 24.88 -12.93 17.01
N GLY A 30 25.89 -13.58 17.58
CA GLY A 30 27.28 -13.11 17.57
C GLY A 30 27.72 -12.66 16.17
N SER A 31 28.40 -11.52 16.09
CA SER A 31 28.84 -10.94 14.81
C SER A 31 29.57 -11.99 13.97
N LEU A 32 29.11 -12.16 12.72
CA LEU A 32 29.75 -12.99 11.70
C LEU A 32 31.22 -12.59 11.53
N GLY A 33 32.13 -13.38 12.10
CA GLY A 33 33.56 -13.25 11.89
C GLY A 33 34.00 -13.96 10.59
N PRO A 34 35.09 -13.51 9.93
CA PRO A 34 35.59 -14.14 8.72
C PRO A 34 36.23 -15.49 9.06
N GLY A 35 35.48 -16.59 8.92
CA GLY A 35 36.02 -17.95 9.13
C GLY A 35 35.04 -19.10 9.38
N GLN A 36 33.72 -18.90 9.25
CA GLN A 36 32.77 -20.01 9.43
C GLN A 36 32.63 -20.89 8.18
N THR A 37 32.69 -22.21 8.37
CA THR A 37 32.42 -23.23 7.33
C THR A 37 30.93 -23.29 7.00
N ALA A 38 30.58 -23.77 5.79
CA ALA A 38 29.19 -23.81 5.29
C ALA A 38 28.22 -24.54 6.25
N ASP A 39 28.67 -25.60 6.92
CA ASP A 39 27.87 -26.37 7.88
C ASP A 39 27.49 -25.56 9.13
N ASN A 40 28.37 -24.66 9.58
CA ASN A 40 28.11 -23.80 10.74
C ASN A 40 27.08 -22.70 10.40
N LEU A 41 27.12 -22.20 9.17
CA LEU A 41 26.14 -21.23 8.67
C LEU A 41 24.75 -21.86 8.52
N GLN A 42 24.68 -23.10 8.03
CA GLN A 42 23.41 -23.81 7.88
C GLN A 42 22.74 -24.09 9.25
N ALA A 43 23.48 -24.62 10.22
CA ALA A 43 22.94 -24.87 11.56
C ALA A 43 22.49 -23.57 12.25
N THR A 44 23.23 -22.48 12.05
CA THR A 44 22.86 -21.14 12.55
C THR A 44 21.57 -20.62 11.88
N ALA A 45 21.43 -20.82 10.57
CA ALA A 45 20.21 -20.45 9.84
C ALA A 45 19.00 -21.27 10.28
N GLU A 46 19.14 -22.59 10.43
CA GLU A 46 18.06 -23.48 10.90
C GLU A 46 17.59 -23.10 12.31
N THR A 47 18.53 -22.75 13.20
CA THR A 47 18.21 -22.25 14.55
C THR A 47 17.40 -20.97 14.47
N TYR A 48 17.84 -20.00 13.66
CA TYR A 48 17.13 -18.72 13.46
C TYR A 48 15.73 -18.93 12.88
N LEU A 49 15.59 -19.71 11.81
CA LEU A 49 14.30 -19.96 11.16
C LEU A 49 13.30 -20.65 12.11
N THR A 50 13.79 -21.52 12.99
CA THR A 50 12.97 -22.22 13.98
C THR A 50 12.58 -21.30 15.14
N GLU A 51 13.54 -20.57 15.71
CA GLU A 51 13.32 -19.71 16.87
C GLU A 51 12.31 -18.60 16.58
N TYR A 52 12.41 -17.98 15.40
CA TYR A 52 11.50 -16.92 14.96
C TYR A 52 10.29 -17.45 14.17
N ARG A 53 10.13 -18.78 14.06
CA ARG A 53 9.05 -19.45 13.32
C ARG A 53 8.87 -18.93 11.89
N VAL A 54 9.99 -18.56 11.24
CA VAL A 54 10.00 -18.01 9.88
C VAL A 54 9.43 -19.03 8.89
N ASN A 55 9.72 -20.32 9.09
CA ASN A 55 9.19 -21.39 8.25
C ASN A 55 7.66 -21.47 8.32
N ASP A 56 7.05 -21.26 9.49
CA ASP A 56 5.60 -21.28 9.64
C ASP A 56 4.97 -20.08 8.92
N LEU A 57 5.56 -18.90 9.05
CA LEU A 57 5.13 -17.69 8.36
C LEU A 57 5.22 -17.85 6.84
N LEU A 58 6.37 -18.30 6.32
CA LEU A 58 6.57 -18.50 4.89
C LEU A 58 5.66 -19.59 4.33
N THR A 59 5.46 -20.69 5.07
CA THR A 59 4.54 -21.76 4.66
C THR A 59 3.11 -21.23 4.55
N TRP A 60 2.68 -20.42 5.52
CA TRP A 60 1.37 -19.78 5.48
C TRP A 60 1.24 -18.82 4.29
N LEU A 61 2.19 -17.89 4.10
CA LEU A 61 2.17 -16.95 2.97
C LEU A 61 2.13 -17.65 1.61
N LEU A 62 2.95 -18.70 1.43
CA LEU A 62 2.98 -19.49 0.20
C LEU A 62 1.66 -20.23 -0.04
N ARG A 63 1.04 -20.75 1.02
CA ARG A 63 -0.29 -21.38 0.91
C ARG A 63 -1.32 -20.37 0.42
N GLU A 64 -1.37 -19.18 1.01
CA GLU A 64 -2.33 -18.15 0.61
C GLU A 64 -2.08 -17.68 -0.85
N LEU A 65 -0.82 -17.51 -1.26
CA LEU A 65 -0.50 -17.22 -2.66
C LEU A 65 -1.01 -18.29 -3.63
N LEU A 66 -0.83 -19.57 -3.30
CA LEU A 66 -1.26 -20.67 -4.15
C LEU A 66 -2.78 -20.78 -4.24
N VAL A 67 -3.49 -20.45 -3.16
CA VAL A 67 -4.95 -20.44 -3.11
C VAL A 67 -5.54 -19.27 -3.91
N HIS A 68 -5.00 -18.07 -3.71
CA HIS A 68 -5.59 -16.85 -4.24
C HIS A 68 -5.05 -16.44 -5.62
N GLN A 69 -3.85 -16.88 -5.99
CA GLN A 69 -3.16 -16.50 -7.22
C GLN A 69 -3.33 -15.01 -7.58
N PRO A 70 -2.97 -14.10 -6.65
CA PRO A 70 -3.18 -12.67 -6.81
C PRO A 70 -2.45 -12.11 -8.04
N ALA A 71 -3.03 -11.06 -8.65
CA ALA A 71 -2.41 -10.36 -9.78
C ALA A 71 -1.09 -9.68 -9.37
N GLU A 72 -1.01 -9.17 -8.14
CA GLU A 72 0.16 -8.54 -7.53
C GLU A 72 0.59 -9.30 -6.26
N PRO A 73 1.40 -10.37 -6.38
CA PRO A 73 1.73 -11.27 -5.26
C PRO A 73 2.47 -10.61 -4.11
N ILE A 74 3.36 -9.65 -4.39
CA ILE A 74 4.12 -8.96 -3.34
C ILE A 74 3.18 -8.08 -2.52
N GLN A 75 2.33 -7.29 -3.19
CA GLN A 75 1.37 -6.44 -2.51
C GLN A 75 0.36 -7.26 -1.71
N PHE A 76 -0.07 -8.41 -2.24
CA PHE A 76 -0.92 -9.35 -1.52
C PHE A 76 -0.27 -9.83 -0.21
N MET A 77 1.01 -10.17 -0.23
CA MET A 77 1.73 -10.54 1.00
C MET A 77 1.83 -9.38 1.99
N VAL A 78 2.11 -8.17 1.51
CA VAL A 78 2.15 -6.96 2.35
C VAL A 78 0.81 -6.80 3.06
N ASP A 79 -0.29 -6.86 2.31
CA ASP A 79 -1.64 -6.72 2.88
C ASP A 79 -2.00 -7.86 3.85
N LEU A 80 -1.57 -9.10 3.56
CA LEU A 80 -1.73 -10.24 4.47
C LEU A 80 -0.95 -10.06 5.78
N MET A 81 0.27 -9.53 5.70
CA MET A 81 1.08 -9.26 6.90
C MET A 81 0.52 -8.08 7.70
N THR A 82 -0.11 -7.11 7.06
CA THR A 82 -0.82 -6.02 7.75
C THR A 82 -2.09 -6.54 8.46
N PHE A 83 -2.78 -7.53 7.88
CA PHE A 83 -4.05 -8.06 8.40
C PHE A 83 -4.06 -9.59 8.57
N PRO A 84 -3.22 -10.16 9.45
CA PRO A 84 -3.06 -11.62 9.57
C PRO A 84 -4.33 -12.34 10.05
N GLY A 85 -5.26 -11.63 10.70
CA GLY A 85 -6.55 -12.18 11.15
C GLY A 85 -7.68 -12.06 10.13
N ASP A 86 -7.48 -11.35 9.01
CA ASP A 86 -8.50 -11.11 8.00
C ASP A 86 -7.90 -11.09 6.58
N PRO A 87 -7.62 -12.28 6.00
CA PRO A 87 -7.08 -12.40 4.65
C PRO A 87 -7.99 -11.82 3.57
N SER A 88 -9.30 -11.66 3.85
CA SER A 88 -10.25 -11.13 2.89
C SER A 88 -9.87 -9.71 2.44
N ARG A 89 -9.22 -8.93 3.32
CA ARG A 89 -8.74 -7.56 3.04
C ARG A 89 -7.59 -7.52 2.04
N ALA A 90 -6.82 -8.60 1.93
CA ALA A 90 -5.74 -8.73 0.96
C ALA A 90 -6.23 -9.21 -0.42
N THR A 91 -7.45 -9.75 -0.52
CA THR A 91 -8.04 -10.21 -1.79
C THR A 91 -7.97 -9.11 -2.82
N GLN A 92 -7.42 -9.41 -4.00
CA GLN A 92 -7.25 -8.46 -5.07
C GLN A 92 -8.33 -8.60 -6.14
N ASP A 93 -8.73 -7.47 -6.71
CA ASP A 93 -9.55 -7.45 -7.92
C ASP A 93 -8.69 -7.67 -9.18
N GLY A 94 -9.32 -7.60 -10.36
CA GLY A 94 -8.63 -7.78 -11.64
C GLY A 94 -7.55 -6.72 -11.95
N ARG A 95 -7.43 -5.67 -11.13
CA ARG A 95 -6.41 -4.62 -11.24
C ARG A 95 -5.27 -4.79 -10.24
N GLY A 96 -5.30 -5.85 -9.42
CA GLY A 96 -4.31 -6.04 -8.35
C GLY A 96 -4.58 -5.20 -7.11
N LEU A 97 -5.72 -4.51 -7.03
CA LEU A 97 -6.08 -3.69 -5.88
C LEU A 97 -6.70 -4.56 -4.80
N SER A 98 -6.11 -4.53 -3.60
CA SER A 98 -6.67 -5.24 -2.46
C SER A 98 -7.97 -4.57 -1.98
N GLU A 99 -8.87 -5.37 -1.41
CA GLU A 99 -10.12 -4.86 -0.84
C GLU A 99 -9.87 -3.77 0.23
N TYR A 100 -8.75 -3.86 0.96
CA TYR A 100 -8.30 -2.79 1.85
C TYR A 100 -8.12 -1.45 1.14
N ARG A 101 -7.25 -1.41 0.13
CA ARG A 101 -6.92 -0.19 -0.61
C ARG A 101 -8.11 0.33 -1.39
N LYS A 102 -8.90 -0.58 -1.96
CA LYS A 102 -10.12 -0.27 -2.70
C LYS A 102 -11.14 0.42 -1.80
N SER A 103 -11.36 -0.08 -0.59
CA SER A 103 -12.29 0.55 0.37
C SER A 103 -11.86 1.98 0.73
N LYS A 104 -10.56 2.23 0.90
CA LYS A 104 -10.02 3.57 1.18
C LYS A 104 -10.20 4.52 -0.01
N LEU A 105 -9.90 4.05 -1.22
CA LEU A 105 -10.13 4.82 -2.44
C LEU A 105 -11.61 5.14 -2.66
N LEU A 106 -12.51 4.20 -2.38
CA LEU A 106 -13.95 4.45 -2.47
C LEU A 106 -14.41 5.48 -1.43
N ALA A 107 -13.87 5.43 -0.21
CA ALA A 107 -14.17 6.45 0.80
C ALA A 107 -13.71 7.85 0.36
N LEU A 108 -12.52 7.96 -0.24
CA LEU A 108 -12.03 9.19 -0.84
C LEU A 108 -12.93 9.66 -1.99
N PHE A 109 -13.30 8.76 -2.89
CA PHE A 109 -14.19 9.06 -4.00
C PHE A 109 -15.53 9.62 -3.51
N HIS A 110 -16.17 8.97 -2.54
CA HIS A 110 -17.42 9.45 -1.93
C HIS A 110 -17.26 10.78 -1.20
N GLN A 111 -16.08 11.10 -0.68
CA GLN A 111 -15.85 12.41 -0.08
C GLN A 111 -15.74 13.52 -1.14
N MET A 112 -15.23 13.19 -2.33
CA MET A 112 -15.09 14.11 -3.46
C MET A 112 -16.40 14.30 -4.23
N ASP A 113 -17.16 13.22 -4.47
CA ASP A 113 -18.49 13.21 -5.10
C ASP A 113 -19.53 13.80 -4.13
N LYS A 114 -19.80 15.11 -4.24
CA LYS A 114 -20.68 15.81 -3.30
C LYS A 114 -22.14 15.67 -3.66
N ASP A 115 -22.42 15.43 -4.93
CA ASP A 115 -23.78 15.28 -5.44
C ASP A 115 -24.24 13.81 -5.54
N ASP A 116 -23.40 12.86 -5.09
CA ASP A 116 -23.63 11.40 -5.16
C ASP A 116 -24.02 10.97 -6.58
N SER A 117 -23.45 11.62 -7.60
CA SER A 117 -23.77 11.33 -9.00
C SER A 117 -23.11 10.04 -9.50
N GLY A 118 -22.18 9.48 -8.72
CA GLY A 118 -21.39 8.30 -9.08
C GLY A 118 -20.24 8.62 -10.03
N SER A 119 -19.91 9.90 -10.21
CA SER A 119 -18.83 10.39 -11.05
C SER A 119 -18.36 11.73 -10.53
N VAL A 120 -17.05 11.93 -10.43
CA VAL A 120 -16.52 13.21 -9.94
C VAL A 120 -16.28 14.15 -11.13
N GLU A 121 -16.96 15.29 -11.14
CA GLU A 121 -16.78 16.30 -12.18
C GLU A 121 -15.62 17.25 -11.87
N PHE A 122 -15.07 17.92 -12.90
CA PHE A 122 -13.97 18.88 -12.72
C PHE A 122 -14.25 19.94 -11.65
N LYS A 123 -15.51 20.41 -11.57
CA LYS A 123 -15.97 21.40 -10.57
C LYS A 123 -15.81 20.89 -9.14
N GLU A 124 -15.96 19.59 -8.91
CA GLU A 124 -15.90 18.97 -7.59
C GLU A 124 -14.46 18.72 -7.16
N ILE A 125 -13.61 18.27 -8.07
CA ILE A 125 -12.16 18.21 -7.83
C ILE A 125 -11.61 19.60 -7.54
N TYR A 126 -12.07 20.63 -8.26
CA TYR A 126 -11.67 22.02 -8.01
C TYR A 126 -12.13 22.53 -6.65
N ALA A 127 -13.38 22.24 -6.27
CA ALA A 127 -13.91 22.60 -4.96
C ALA A 127 -13.16 21.88 -3.82
N HIS A 128 -12.79 20.62 -4.02
CA HIS A 128 -12.01 19.84 -3.06
C HIS A 128 -10.58 20.35 -2.95
N SER A 129 -9.89 20.58 -4.08
CA SER A 129 -8.52 21.10 -4.10
C SER A 129 -8.41 22.49 -3.50
N SER A 130 -9.41 23.35 -3.71
CA SER A 130 -9.44 24.71 -3.13
C SER A 130 -9.73 24.72 -1.63
N LYS A 131 -10.32 23.66 -1.07
CA LYS A 131 -10.76 23.61 0.32
C LYS A 131 -9.79 22.84 1.23
N TYR A 132 -9.08 21.86 0.68
CA TYR A 132 -8.26 20.90 1.43
C TYR A 132 -6.78 20.90 0.98
N GLY A 133 -6.49 21.36 -0.24
CA GLY A 133 -5.11 21.51 -0.71
C GLY A 133 -4.48 22.80 -0.18
N GLY A 134 -3.50 22.69 0.72
CA GLY A 134 -2.70 23.83 1.20
C GLY A 134 -1.95 24.62 0.11
N MET A 135 -2.01 24.17 -1.14
CA MET A 135 -1.64 24.92 -2.33
C MET A 135 -2.82 24.92 -3.31
N ALA A 136 -3.41 26.08 -3.55
CA ALA A 136 -4.42 26.24 -4.59
C ALA A 136 -3.77 25.96 -5.95
N LEU A 137 -3.91 24.73 -6.46
CA LEU A 137 -3.50 24.36 -7.81
C LEU A 137 -4.19 25.30 -8.80
N THR A 138 -3.43 25.75 -9.80
CA THR A 138 -4.01 26.59 -10.85
C THR A 138 -5.04 25.78 -11.65
N PRO A 139 -6.06 26.42 -12.24
CA PRO A 139 -7.03 25.73 -13.11
C PRO A 139 -6.36 24.89 -14.20
N GLU A 140 -5.22 25.33 -14.71
CA GLU A 140 -4.42 24.65 -15.71
C GLU A 140 -3.75 23.37 -15.17
N GLU A 141 -3.17 23.43 -13.96
CA GLU A 141 -2.58 22.27 -13.30
C GLU A 141 -3.65 21.25 -12.90
N LEU A 142 -4.76 21.72 -12.37
CA LEU A 142 -5.88 20.86 -12.02
C LEU A 142 -6.46 20.18 -13.26
N LYS A 143 -6.51 20.88 -14.39
CA LYS A 143 -6.97 20.32 -15.67
C LYS A 143 -6.01 19.25 -16.20
N ALA A 144 -4.70 19.45 -16.04
CA ALA A 144 -3.72 18.42 -16.38
C ALA A 144 -3.90 17.17 -15.51
N VAL A 145 -4.06 17.35 -14.20
CA VAL A 145 -4.34 16.24 -13.27
C VAL A 145 -5.65 15.56 -13.63
N PHE A 146 -6.71 16.31 -13.90
CA PHE A 146 -8.01 15.79 -14.29
C PHE A 146 -7.92 14.94 -15.56
N GLN A 147 -7.16 15.39 -16.57
CA GLN A 147 -6.94 14.64 -17.81
C GLN A 147 -6.15 13.34 -17.60
N ASP A 148 -5.31 13.26 -16.56
CA ASP A 148 -4.62 12.02 -16.23
C ASP A 148 -5.58 10.98 -15.61
N PHE A 149 -6.65 11.42 -14.95
CA PHE A 149 -7.72 10.55 -14.42
C PHE A 149 -8.78 10.20 -15.48
N ASP A 150 -9.30 11.20 -16.20
CA ASP A 150 -10.35 11.08 -17.21
C ASP A 150 -9.80 10.49 -18.51
N THR A 151 -9.74 9.15 -18.56
CA THR A 151 -9.24 8.42 -19.74
C THR A 151 -10.29 8.35 -20.84
N SER A 152 -11.59 8.40 -20.48
CA SER A 152 -12.70 8.39 -21.44
C SER A 152 -12.87 9.71 -22.18
N GLY A 153 -12.40 10.82 -21.60
CA GLY A 153 -12.50 12.17 -22.13
C GLY A 153 -13.91 12.76 -22.04
N ASP A 154 -14.76 12.22 -21.17
CA ASP A 154 -16.15 12.66 -21.01
C ASP A 154 -16.31 13.83 -20.00
N SER A 155 -15.18 14.36 -19.52
CA SER A 155 -15.12 15.42 -18.50
C SER A 155 -15.68 15.01 -17.14
N LYS A 156 -15.77 13.70 -16.88
CA LYS A 156 -16.12 13.10 -15.58
C LYS A 156 -15.12 12.01 -15.24
N VAL A 157 -14.90 11.78 -13.95
CA VAL A 157 -14.09 10.66 -13.49
C VAL A 157 -15.01 9.65 -12.82
N THR A 158 -15.19 8.51 -13.48
CA THR A 158 -15.97 7.40 -12.91
C THR A 158 -15.18 6.69 -11.81
N VAL A 159 -15.89 5.95 -10.94
CA VAL A 159 -15.25 5.12 -9.91
C VAL A 159 -14.22 4.17 -10.52
N ASP A 160 -14.52 3.60 -11.70
CA ASP A 160 -13.63 2.64 -12.34
C ASP A 160 -12.32 3.29 -12.84
N GLU A 161 -12.41 4.47 -13.45
CA GLU A 161 -11.25 5.26 -13.88
C GLU A 161 -10.41 5.69 -12.68
N PHE A 162 -11.05 6.14 -11.61
CA PHE A 162 -10.39 6.50 -10.37
C PHE A 162 -9.60 5.33 -9.79
N LEU A 163 -10.25 4.17 -9.60
CA LEU A 163 -9.60 2.96 -9.08
C LEU A 163 -8.47 2.49 -9.99
N THR A 164 -8.66 2.54 -11.31
CA THR A 164 -7.64 2.12 -12.30
C THR A 164 -6.43 3.06 -12.33
N PHE A 165 -6.64 4.36 -12.15
CA PHE A 165 -5.54 5.30 -12.04
C PHE A 165 -4.69 5.00 -10.81
N PHE A 166 -5.33 4.87 -9.65
CA PHE A 166 -4.63 4.57 -8.40
C PHE A 166 -4.04 3.16 -8.38
N SER A 167 -4.66 2.20 -9.07
CA SER A 167 -4.09 0.85 -9.23
C SER A 167 -2.75 0.86 -9.91
N ARG A 168 -2.50 1.78 -10.84
CA ARG A 168 -1.23 1.87 -11.58
C ARG A 168 -0.20 2.71 -10.82
N THR A 169 -0.66 3.73 -10.12
CA THR A 169 0.22 4.70 -9.47
C THR A 169 0.69 4.25 -8.08
N LEU A 170 -0.10 3.42 -7.38
CA LEU A 170 0.15 3.06 -5.98
C LEU A 170 0.64 1.62 -5.74
N VAL A 171 1.03 0.88 -6.79
CA VAL A 171 1.46 -0.53 -6.67
C VAL A 171 2.64 -0.73 -5.72
N GLN A 172 3.51 0.28 -5.56
CA GLN A 172 4.81 0.16 -4.88
C GLN A 172 4.88 0.86 -3.52
N CYS A 173 3.80 1.47 -3.03
CA CYS A 173 3.80 2.12 -1.71
C CYS A 173 3.49 1.13 -0.59
N SER A 174 4.06 1.34 0.59
CA SER A 174 3.68 0.64 1.82
C SER A 174 2.26 1.01 2.24
N ASN A 175 1.65 0.21 3.12
CA ASN A 175 0.31 0.51 3.62
C ASN A 175 0.29 1.77 4.50
N GLU A 176 1.39 2.05 5.20
CA GLU A 176 1.57 3.26 5.99
C GLU A 176 1.64 4.51 5.09
N GLU A 177 2.46 4.48 4.03
CA GLU A 177 2.53 5.59 3.06
C GLU A 177 1.19 5.79 2.34
N PHE A 178 0.52 4.69 1.99
CA PHE A 178 -0.80 4.73 1.38
C PHE A 178 -1.82 5.38 2.31
N ASP A 179 -1.83 5.02 3.59
CA ASP A 179 -2.76 5.58 4.57
C ASP A 179 -2.52 7.06 4.83
N GLU A 180 -1.26 7.49 4.95
CA GLU A 180 -0.93 8.91 5.10
C GLU A 180 -1.33 9.69 3.85
N MET A 181 -1.07 9.16 2.65
CA MET A 181 -1.47 9.82 1.41
C MET A 181 -2.99 9.92 1.28
N MET A 182 -3.75 8.85 1.61
CA MET A 182 -5.21 8.90 1.63
C MET A 182 -5.70 9.94 2.64
N LYS A 183 -5.08 10.01 3.82
CA LYS A 183 -5.43 10.97 4.85
C LYS A 183 -5.15 12.40 4.41
N GLU A 184 -4.00 12.69 3.81
CA GLU A 184 -3.70 14.03 3.25
C GLU A 184 -4.68 14.44 2.15
N MET A 185 -5.24 13.50 1.40
CA MET A 185 -6.28 13.80 0.41
C MET A 185 -7.68 13.99 1.04
N LEU A 186 -7.90 13.50 2.27
CA LEU A 186 -9.17 13.56 3.00
C LEU A 186 -9.26 14.73 4.00
N ASP A 187 -8.14 15.12 4.64
CA ASP A 187 -8.03 16.22 5.63
C ASP A 187 -7.89 17.61 4.99
#